data_AF-A0A9W9B1X7-F1
#
_entry.id   AF-A0A9W9B1X7-F1
#
_cell.length_a   1.000
_cell.length_b   1.000
_cell.length_c   1.000
_cell.angle_alpha   90.00
_cell.angle_beta   90.00
_cell.angle_gamma   90.00
#
_symmetry.space_group_name_H-M   'P 1'
#
loop_
_entity.id
_entity.type
_entity.pdbx_description
1 polymer ?
#
loop_
_entity_poly.entity_id
_entity_poly.type
_entity_poly.pdbx_seq_one_letter_code
_entity_poly.pdbx_strand_id
1 'polypeptide(L)'
;MNKGISIDSTSHSITPSRPQLLTMLDDSLATLKAPSESSPIGNGAEPAGPRYSFLSDGTTPPPAAYPRNFSFYYDYRSFLVEGVLFRFPINLLAKESLVFQDMMEVPAPLQTEGLTDENPIHLDGVSNADFVQLLTILAPPQRFKDPTPKLTFDEWTSVLKLSDMWCMDVVKEHAISTMSSLSGVDPVDKVVVARKYGITSWLAPTINVIIQRSQPWNERDVERLGLSTVLKLAEFRDRLQPRSQYGYGFDWELVTQRRETSVDFSGVIMAELPDFQV
;
A
#
# COMPACT_ATOMS: atom_id res chain seq x y z
N MET A 1 31.45 37.02 56.49
CA MET A 1 31.72 38.20 55.64
C MET A 1 31.36 37.78 54.21
N ASN A 2 30.16 38.01 53.65
CA ASN A 2 29.58 39.29 53.15
C ASN A 2 30.61 40.15 52.42
N LYS A 3 30.47 40.59 51.16
CA LYS A 3 29.31 40.99 50.30
C LYS A 3 29.61 40.55 48.83
N GLY A 4 28.70 40.38 47.87
CA GLY A 4 27.36 40.92 47.63
C GLY A 4 27.37 41.76 46.34
N ILE A 5 26.51 41.45 45.36
CA ILE A 5 25.80 42.39 44.47
C ILE A 5 24.63 41.62 43.83
N SER A 6 23.47 42.28 43.86
CA SER A 6 22.11 41.88 43.49
C SER A 6 21.60 42.89 42.48
N ILE A 7 20.75 42.48 41.55
CA ILE A 7 19.65 43.23 40.88
C ILE A 7 19.07 42.33 39.77
N ASP A 8 17.83 42.44 39.31
CA ASP A 8 16.52 42.55 39.96
C ASP A 8 15.50 42.06 38.92
N SER A 9 14.34 41.63 39.38
CA SER A 9 13.29 40.98 38.58
C SER A 9 12.37 42.01 37.92
N THR A 10 11.92 41.80 36.68
CA THR A 10 10.54 42.16 36.29
C THR A 10 10.06 41.43 35.02
N SER A 11 8.93 40.74 35.18
CA SER A 11 8.10 40.06 34.18
C SER A 11 7.11 41.03 33.50
N HIS A 12 6.88 40.90 32.17
CA HIS A 12 5.62 41.34 31.54
C HIS A 12 5.27 40.55 30.27
N SER A 13 4.05 40.03 30.28
CA SER A 13 3.28 39.41 29.19
C SER A 13 2.74 40.45 28.20
N ILE A 14 2.84 40.22 26.89
CA ILE A 14 2.09 40.98 25.87
C ILE A 14 1.55 40.03 24.78
N THR A 15 0.23 40.07 24.61
CA THR A 15 -0.64 39.43 23.61
C THR A 15 -0.52 40.06 22.21
N PRO A 16 -0.86 39.36 21.11
CA PRO A 16 -0.91 39.96 19.78
C PRO A 16 -2.27 40.63 19.50
N SER A 17 -2.22 41.90 19.08
CA SER A 17 -3.37 42.74 18.73
C SER A 17 -3.76 42.62 17.25
N ARG A 18 -5.07 42.49 17.02
CA ARG A 18 -5.79 42.63 15.74
C ARG A 18 -5.94 44.12 15.36
N PRO A 19 -6.04 44.45 14.05
CA PRO A 19 -6.86 45.57 13.62
C PRO A 19 -7.98 45.18 12.66
N GLN A 20 -9.09 45.91 12.73
CA GLN A 20 -10.30 45.81 11.92
C GLN A 20 -10.32 46.85 10.78
N LEU A 21 -10.71 46.37 9.59
CA LEU A 21 -11.61 46.93 8.54
C LEU A 21 -12.09 48.41 8.62
N LEU A 22 -11.97 49.17 7.52
CA LEU A 22 -13.03 50.08 7.01
C LEU A 22 -12.78 50.62 5.56
N THR A 23 -13.71 50.29 4.63
CA THR A 23 -14.33 51.16 3.58
C THR A 23 -13.49 51.78 2.43
N MET A 24 -13.95 52.04 1.19
CA MET A 24 -15.28 52.21 0.55
C MET A 24 -15.31 51.71 -0.91
N LEU A 25 -16.55 51.48 -1.38
CA LEU A 25 -17.03 51.15 -2.73
C LEU A 25 -17.15 52.40 -3.64
N ASP A 26 -17.10 52.16 -4.96
CA ASP A 26 -18.12 52.49 -6.00
C ASP A 26 -17.45 52.25 -7.39
N ASP A 27 -18.11 51.86 -8.48
CA ASP A 27 -19.49 52.07 -8.90
C ASP A 27 -19.86 51.17 -10.10
N SER A 28 -21.16 51.13 -10.42
CA SER A 28 -21.80 50.83 -11.73
C SER A 28 -22.71 49.59 -11.86
N LEU A 29 -23.91 49.74 -11.27
CA LEU A 29 -25.29 49.57 -11.80
C LEU A 29 -25.56 48.80 -13.12
N ALA A 30 -26.52 47.85 -13.07
CA ALA A 30 -27.95 48.12 -13.38
C ALA A 30 -28.80 46.82 -13.34
N THR A 31 -29.76 46.66 -12.40
CA THR A 31 -31.24 46.90 -12.52
C THR A 31 -31.96 45.90 -13.46
N LEU A 32 -32.90 45.02 -13.06
CA LEU A 32 -34.30 45.15 -12.58
C LEU A 32 -34.83 43.67 -12.52
N LYS A 33 -35.88 43.21 -11.84
CA LYS A 33 -36.83 43.65 -10.80
C LYS A 33 -37.80 42.46 -10.62
N ALA A 34 -38.13 42.09 -9.38
CA ALA A 34 -39.19 41.12 -9.02
C ALA A 34 -40.60 41.74 -9.08
N PRO A 35 -41.67 40.93 -8.98
CA PRO A 35 -42.67 41.15 -7.91
C PRO A 35 -43.12 39.82 -7.26
N SER A 36 -43.05 39.64 -5.94
CA SER A 36 -43.97 40.07 -4.86
C SER A 36 -45.27 39.25 -4.72
N GLU A 37 -45.36 38.56 -3.57
CA GLU A 37 -46.50 38.31 -2.66
C GLU A 37 -47.90 37.94 -3.21
N SER A 38 -48.46 36.83 -2.71
CA SER A 38 -49.64 36.81 -1.81
C SER A 38 -50.24 35.40 -1.66
N SER A 39 -50.52 34.99 -0.42
CA SER A 39 -51.50 33.94 -0.10
C SER A 39 -52.88 34.58 0.09
N PRO A 40 -53.97 33.80 -0.11
CA PRO A 40 -54.86 33.61 1.04
C PRO A 40 -55.47 32.20 1.15
N ILE A 41 -55.98 31.92 2.35
CA ILE A 41 -56.69 30.72 2.82
C ILE A 41 -58.10 30.66 2.19
N GLY A 42 -58.56 29.46 1.82
CA GLY A 42 -59.96 29.20 1.44
C GLY A 42 -60.32 27.71 1.47
N ASN A 43 -61.26 27.34 2.35
CA ASN A 43 -61.82 25.99 2.52
C ASN A 43 -62.62 25.54 1.27
N GLY A 44 -62.51 24.26 0.91
CA GLY A 44 -63.37 23.62 -0.09
C GLY A 44 -63.12 22.12 -0.17
N ALA A 45 -64.18 21.33 0.03
CA ALA A 45 -64.17 19.88 0.05
C ALA A 45 -63.76 19.25 -1.29
N GLU A 46 -63.02 18.14 -1.24
CA GLU A 46 -62.86 17.20 -2.37
C GLU A 46 -63.09 15.75 -1.91
N PRO A 47 -63.60 14.88 -2.82
CA PRO A 47 -64.42 13.73 -2.46
C PRO A 47 -63.64 12.43 -2.27
N ALA A 48 -64.32 11.47 -1.65
CA ALA A 48 -63.87 10.12 -1.33
C ALA A 48 -63.20 9.38 -2.50
N GLY A 49 -61.89 9.12 -2.36
CA GLY A 49 -61.20 8.09 -3.13
C GLY A 49 -61.55 6.69 -2.61
N PRO A 50 -61.59 5.65 -3.47
CA PRO A 50 -62.05 4.33 -3.07
C PRO A 50 -61.07 3.71 -2.07
N ARG A 51 -61.60 3.41 -0.88
CA ARG A 51 -60.96 2.52 0.10
C ARG A 51 -60.86 1.13 -0.52
N TYR A 52 -59.68 0.79 -1.04
CA TYR A 52 -59.36 -0.61 -1.32
C TYR A 52 -59.14 -1.34 0.00
N SER A 53 -60.22 -1.92 0.52
CA SER A 53 -60.14 -3.00 1.50
C SER A 53 -59.53 -4.22 0.80
N PHE A 54 -58.22 -4.42 0.96
CA PHE A 54 -57.59 -5.68 0.62
C PHE A 54 -58.04 -6.71 1.64
N LEU A 55 -59.06 -7.48 1.24
CA LEU A 55 -59.43 -8.73 1.87
C LEU A 55 -58.20 -9.64 1.87
N SER A 56 -57.85 -10.10 3.06
CA SER A 56 -56.92 -11.19 3.28
C SER A 56 -57.54 -12.45 2.70
N ASP A 57 -56.95 -13.01 1.65
CA ASP A 57 -57.15 -14.40 1.31
C ASP A 57 -55.94 -14.98 0.59
N GLY A 58 -55.57 -16.22 0.94
CA GLY A 58 -54.54 -17.01 0.30
C GLY A 58 -53.10 -16.76 0.76
N THR A 59 -52.72 -17.32 1.91
CA THR A 59 -51.30 -17.63 2.19
C THR A 59 -50.85 -18.70 1.21
N THR A 60 -50.41 -18.29 0.02
CA THR A 60 -49.60 -19.11 -0.87
C THR A 60 -48.32 -19.45 -0.12
N PRO A 61 -47.94 -20.72 0.05
CA PRO A 61 -46.63 -21.06 0.60
C PRO A 61 -45.55 -20.41 -0.28
N PRO A 62 -44.48 -19.83 0.32
CA PRO A 62 -43.44 -19.19 -0.46
C PRO A 62 -42.90 -20.17 -1.50
N PRO A 63 -42.73 -19.74 -2.78
CA PRO A 63 -42.28 -20.64 -3.82
C PRO A 63 -40.94 -21.27 -3.42
N ALA A 64 -40.83 -22.58 -3.69
CA ALA A 64 -39.59 -23.33 -3.56
C ALA A 64 -38.43 -22.51 -4.14
N ALA A 65 -37.36 -22.40 -3.36
CA ALA A 65 -36.27 -21.44 -3.51
C ALA A 65 -35.91 -21.12 -4.97
N TYR A 66 -35.94 -19.83 -5.32
CA TYR A 66 -35.45 -19.37 -6.62
C TYR A 66 -33.98 -19.79 -6.83
N PRO A 67 -33.59 -20.22 -8.04
CA PRO A 67 -32.21 -20.58 -8.33
C PRO A 67 -31.30 -19.36 -8.15
N ARG A 68 -30.19 -19.54 -7.43
CA ARG A 68 -29.18 -18.50 -7.22
C ARG A 68 -28.25 -18.43 -8.42
N ASN A 69 -27.97 -17.22 -8.90
CA ASN A 69 -26.93 -17.00 -9.89
C ASN A 69 -25.61 -16.73 -9.18
N PHE A 70 -24.73 -17.72 -9.09
CA PHE A 70 -23.46 -17.61 -8.35
C PHE A 70 -22.48 -16.58 -8.91
N SER A 71 -22.66 -16.11 -10.15
CA SER A 71 -21.85 -15.02 -10.71
C SER A 71 -22.17 -13.64 -10.09
N PHE A 72 -23.36 -13.50 -9.49
CA PHE A 72 -23.83 -12.25 -8.88
C PHE A 72 -24.39 -12.43 -7.47
N TYR A 73 -24.46 -13.65 -6.97
CA TYR A 73 -24.90 -14.00 -5.62
C TYR A 73 -23.68 -14.23 -4.73
N TYR A 74 -23.08 -13.13 -4.29
CA TYR A 74 -21.90 -13.12 -3.45
C TYR A 74 -22.22 -13.48 -2.00
N ASP A 75 -21.42 -14.36 -1.41
CA ASP A 75 -21.51 -14.67 0.01
C ASP A 75 -20.59 -13.72 0.79
N TYR A 76 -21.16 -12.67 1.38
CA TYR A 76 -20.37 -11.69 2.13
C TYR A 76 -20.08 -12.20 3.54
N ARG A 77 -18.81 -12.08 3.94
CA ARG A 77 -18.35 -12.32 5.32
C ARG A 77 -17.71 -11.06 5.89
N SER A 78 -17.83 -10.90 7.21
CA SER A 78 -17.19 -9.86 8.01
C SER A 78 -15.87 -10.42 8.52
N PHE A 79 -14.77 -9.71 8.25
CA PHE A 79 -13.42 -10.03 8.68
C PHE A 79 -12.92 -8.95 9.62
N LEU A 80 -12.24 -9.31 10.71
CA LEU A 80 -11.60 -8.37 11.63
C LEU A 80 -10.08 -8.45 11.46
N VAL A 81 -9.47 -7.33 11.07
CA VAL A 81 -8.01 -7.19 10.87
C VAL A 81 -7.55 -5.95 11.61
N GLU A 82 -6.62 -6.11 12.56
CA GLU A 82 -6.10 -5.00 13.40
C GLU A 82 -7.21 -4.09 13.97
N GLY A 83 -8.31 -4.68 14.43
CA GLY A 83 -9.45 -3.94 15.01
C GLY A 83 -10.34 -3.23 13.99
N VAL A 84 -10.16 -3.45 12.70
CA VAL A 84 -10.98 -2.89 11.62
C VAL A 84 -11.79 -3.98 10.93
N LEU A 85 -13.09 -3.72 10.75
CA LEU A 85 -14.01 -4.63 10.09
C LEU A 85 -14.00 -4.42 8.57
N PHE A 86 -13.94 -5.53 7.84
CA PHE A 86 -14.04 -5.59 6.38
C PHE A 86 -15.20 -6.49 6.01
N ARG A 87 -16.07 -6.00 5.11
CA ARG A 87 -17.17 -6.81 4.56
C ARG A 87 -16.83 -7.15 3.11
N PHE A 88 -16.50 -8.42 2.84
CA PHE A 88 -16.02 -8.85 1.52
C PHE A 88 -16.61 -10.20 1.09
N PRO A 89 -16.80 -10.45 -0.22
CA PRO A 89 -17.26 -11.75 -0.72
C PRO A 89 -16.22 -12.85 -0.45
N ILE A 90 -16.52 -13.77 0.47
CA ILE A 90 -15.58 -14.87 0.80
C ILE A 90 -15.36 -15.79 -0.40
N ASN A 91 -16.35 -15.91 -1.29
CA ASN A 91 -16.24 -16.72 -2.49
C ASN A 91 -15.17 -16.22 -3.48
N LEU A 92 -14.78 -14.95 -3.43
CA LEU A 92 -13.65 -14.44 -4.24
C LEU A 92 -12.30 -14.85 -3.65
N LEU A 93 -12.20 -14.94 -2.31
CA LEU A 93 -11.01 -15.45 -1.63
C LEU A 93 -10.89 -16.97 -1.81
N ALA A 94 -11.99 -17.70 -1.60
CA ALA A 94 -12.04 -19.16 -1.73
C ALA A 94 -11.75 -19.66 -3.15
N LYS A 95 -12.05 -18.85 -4.18
CA LYS A 95 -11.69 -19.17 -5.56
C LYS A 95 -10.17 -19.28 -5.76
N GLU A 96 -9.41 -18.47 -5.03
CA GLU A 96 -7.96 -18.39 -5.15
C GLU A 96 -7.23 -19.13 -4.03
N SER A 97 -7.91 -19.63 -3.00
CA SER A 97 -7.29 -20.22 -1.81
C SER A 97 -8.12 -21.35 -1.21
N LEU A 98 -7.47 -22.51 -1.04
CA LEU A 98 -8.04 -23.65 -0.34
C LEU A 98 -8.33 -23.34 1.14
N VAL A 99 -7.56 -22.46 1.77
CA VAL A 99 -7.78 -22.07 3.17
C VAL A 99 -9.17 -21.45 3.34
N PHE A 100 -9.53 -20.53 2.44
CA PHE A 100 -10.85 -19.90 2.47
C PHE A 100 -11.95 -20.82 1.94
N GLN A 101 -11.62 -21.77 1.05
CA GLN A 101 -12.56 -22.81 0.65
C GLN A 101 -12.95 -23.70 1.83
N ASP A 102 -11.97 -24.22 2.58
CA ASP A 102 -12.19 -25.07 3.75
C ASP A 102 -13.01 -24.36 4.82
N MET A 103 -12.77 -23.05 5.03
CA MET A 103 -13.59 -22.22 5.94
C MET A 103 -15.07 -22.16 5.52
N MET A 104 -15.36 -22.24 4.21
CA MET A 104 -16.73 -22.24 3.68
C MET A 104 -17.40 -23.62 3.76
N GLU A 105 -16.65 -24.71 3.92
CA GLU A 105 -17.19 -26.07 3.95
C GLU A 105 -17.66 -26.51 5.36
N VAL A 106 -17.44 -25.68 6.39
CA VAL A 106 -17.88 -25.96 7.77
C VAL A 106 -19.40 -26.09 7.86
N PRO A 107 -19.96 -27.24 8.32
CA PRO A 107 -21.40 -27.44 8.38
C PRO A 107 -22.12 -26.56 9.42
N ALA A 108 -23.34 -26.11 9.11
CA ALA A 108 -24.24 -25.51 10.09
C ALA A 108 -24.60 -26.51 11.20
N PRO A 109 -24.77 -26.08 12.48
CA PRO A 109 -24.89 -24.71 12.97
C PRO A 109 -23.56 -24.05 13.36
N LEU A 110 -22.42 -24.69 13.13
CA LEU A 110 -21.10 -24.17 13.51
C LEU A 110 -20.64 -23.00 12.63
N GLN A 111 -21.27 -22.84 11.47
CA GLN A 111 -20.94 -21.80 10.49
C GLN A 111 -21.61 -20.45 10.81
N THR A 112 -21.30 -19.89 11.97
CA THR A 112 -21.77 -18.55 12.37
C THR A 112 -20.72 -17.46 12.20
N GLU A 113 -19.45 -17.84 12.01
CA GLU A 113 -18.33 -16.92 11.91
C GLU A 113 -18.38 -16.10 10.60
N GLY A 114 -18.18 -14.79 10.74
CA GLY A 114 -18.24 -13.80 9.65
C GLY A 114 -19.64 -13.48 9.13
N LEU A 115 -20.71 -14.05 9.68
CA LEU A 115 -22.08 -13.72 9.25
C LEU A 115 -22.53 -12.35 9.74
N THR A 116 -22.10 -11.94 10.93
CA THR A 116 -22.43 -10.64 11.54
C THR A 116 -21.15 -9.92 11.98
N ASP A 117 -21.28 -8.64 12.26
CA ASP A 117 -20.16 -7.80 12.68
C ASP A 117 -19.74 -8.08 14.14
N GLU A 118 -20.65 -8.64 14.95
CA GLU A 118 -20.38 -9.08 16.33
C GLU A 118 -19.63 -10.41 16.42
N ASN A 119 -19.61 -11.18 15.33
CA ASN A 119 -18.89 -12.45 15.24
C ASN A 119 -18.10 -12.54 13.92
N PRO A 120 -17.12 -11.64 13.69
CA PRO A 120 -16.34 -11.61 12.46
C PRO A 120 -15.35 -12.77 12.39
N ILE A 121 -14.83 -13.06 11.20
CA ILE A 121 -13.66 -13.93 11.03
C ILE A 121 -12.41 -13.16 11.45
N HIS A 122 -11.72 -13.63 12.48
CA HIS A 122 -10.51 -12.99 12.99
C HIS A 122 -9.29 -13.39 12.15
N LEU A 123 -8.59 -12.40 11.59
CA LEU A 123 -7.36 -12.61 10.83
C LEU A 123 -6.17 -12.08 11.62
N ASP A 124 -5.72 -12.85 12.60
CA ASP A 124 -4.60 -12.49 13.46
C ASP A 124 -3.26 -12.51 12.70
N GLY A 125 -2.37 -11.56 13.01
CA GLY A 125 -1.05 -11.45 12.37
C GLY A 125 -1.05 -10.85 10.96
N VAL A 126 -2.22 -10.41 10.48
CA VAL A 126 -2.37 -9.67 9.21
C VAL A 126 -2.49 -8.18 9.51
N SER A 127 -1.80 -7.34 8.75
CA SER A 127 -1.97 -5.90 8.89
C SER A 127 -3.16 -5.40 8.08
N ASN A 128 -3.81 -4.34 8.55
CA ASN A 128 -4.91 -3.68 7.84
C ASN A 128 -4.44 -3.25 6.44
N ALA A 129 -3.30 -2.57 6.38
CA ALA A 129 -2.73 -2.08 5.12
C ALA A 129 -2.49 -3.24 4.14
N ASP A 130 -1.96 -4.37 4.62
CA ASP A 130 -1.70 -5.52 3.75
C ASP A 130 -2.99 -6.09 3.17
N PHE A 131 -4.02 -6.20 4.02
CA PHE A 131 -5.31 -6.75 3.62
C PHE A 131 -6.03 -5.86 2.60
N VAL A 132 -5.98 -4.53 2.79
CA VAL A 132 -6.50 -3.56 1.81
C VAL A 132 -5.88 -3.78 0.42
N GLN A 133 -4.58 -4.00 0.33
CA GLN A 133 -3.93 -4.21 -0.97
C GLN A 133 -4.38 -5.51 -1.64
N LEU A 134 -4.50 -6.61 -0.88
CA LEU A 134 -5.01 -7.87 -1.43
C LEU A 134 -6.46 -7.71 -1.91
N LEU A 135 -7.34 -7.13 -1.09
CA LEU A 135 -8.74 -6.92 -1.45
C LEU A 135 -8.87 -5.99 -2.67
N THR A 136 -7.99 -5.00 -2.82
CA THR A 136 -7.97 -4.09 -3.98
C THR A 136 -7.73 -4.84 -5.29
N ILE A 137 -6.92 -5.90 -5.27
CA ILE A 137 -6.66 -6.75 -6.44
C ILE A 137 -7.80 -7.73 -6.71
N LEU A 138 -8.41 -8.28 -5.66
CA LEU A 138 -9.47 -9.29 -5.78
C LEU A 138 -10.86 -8.68 -5.98
N ALA A 139 -11.06 -7.42 -5.61
CA ALA A 139 -12.35 -6.76 -5.72
C ALA A 139 -12.78 -6.69 -7.20
N PRO A 140 -14.07 -6.90 -7.50
CA PRO A 140 -14.61 -6.65 -8.83
C PRO A 140 -14.32 -5.20 -9.26
N PRO A 141 -14.03 -4.96 -10.55
CA PRO A 141 -13.76 -3.62 -11.05
C PRO A 141 -14.94 -2.69 -10.75
N GLN A 142 -14.67 -1.57 -10.08
CA GLN A 142 -15.72 -0.71 -9.53
C GLN A 142 -16.54 -0.03 -10.64
N ARG A 143 -15.90 0.62 -11.63
CA ARG A 143 -16.53 1.18 -12.85
C ARG A 143 -15.55 1.30 -14.02
N PHE A 144 -16.08 1.29 -15.25
CA PHE A 144 -15.31 1.35 -16.51
C PHE A 144 -14.44 2.61 -16.73
N LYS A 145 -14.59 3.65 -15.91
CA LYS A 145 -13.84 4.91 -16.03
C LYS A 145 -12.85 5.16 -14.91
N ASP A 146 -12.84 4.30 -13.89
CA ASP A 146 -11.89 4.45 -12.80
C ASP A 146 -10.55 3.82 -13.26
N PRO A 147 -9.42 4.53 -13.11
CA PRO A 147 -8.12 3.96 -13.40
C PRO A 147 -7.95 2.66 -12.63
N THR A 148 -7.42 1.62 -13.28
CA THR A 148 -6.99 0.43 -12.55
C THR A 148 -6.02 0.84 -11.45
N PRO A 149 -6.22 0.38 -10.20
CA PRO A 149 -5.36 0.79 -9.10
C PRO A 149 -3.92 0.38 -9.41
N LYS A 150 -3.03 1.37 -9.46
CA LYS A 150 -1.60 1.17 -9.68
C LYS A 150 -0.93 1.08 -8.32
N LEU A 151 -0.66 -0.15 -7.90
CA LEU A 151 0.06 -0.40 -6.66
C LEU A 151 1.56 -0.14 -6.85
N THR A 152 2.16 0.43 -5.82
CA THR A 152 3.61 0.58 -5.63
C THR A 152 4.26 -0.78 -5.33
N PHE A 153 5.59 -0.82 -5.34
CA PHE A 153 6.33 -2.05 -5.05
C PHE A 153 6.06 -2.59 -3.63
N ASP A 154 5.97 -1.70 -2.63
CA ASP A 154 5.68 -2.09 -1.25
C ASP A 154 4.25 -2.63 -1.11
N GLU A 155 3.29 -1.99 -1.76
CA GLU A 155 1.90 -2.45 -1.79
C GLU A 155 1.75 -3.81 -2.49
N TRP A 156 2.46 -4.04 -3.59
CA TRP A 156 2.52 -5.37 -4.20
C TRP A 156 3.23 -6.39 -3.31
N THR A 157 4.20 -5.97 -2.50
CA THR A 157 4.85 -6.84 -1.51
C THR A 157 3.85 -7.28 -0.43
N SER A 158 2.88 -6.44 -0.07
CA SER A 158 1.75 -6.81 0.79
C SER A 158 0.84 -7.87 0.16
N VAL A 159 0.49 -7.70 -1.12
CA VAL A 159 -0.29 -8.71 -1.88
C VAL A 159 0.49 -10.03 -1.93
N LEU A 160 1.80 -9.97 -2.20
CA LEU A 160 2.67 -11.14 -2.24
C LEU A 160 2.76 -11.84 -0.88
N LYS A 161 2.84 -11.08 0.22
CA LYS A 161 2.84 -11.60 1.59
C LYS A 161 1.59 -12.42 1.89
N LEU A 162 0.40 -11.86 1.63
CA LEU A 162 -0.86 -12.52 1.97
C LEU A 162 -1.21 -13.65 1.01
N SER A 163 -0.89 -13.51 -0.27
CA SER A 163 -1.06 -14.60 -1.24
C SER A 163 -0.16 -15.79 -0.92
N ASP A 164 1.08 -15.57 -0.47
CA ASP A 164 1.94 -16.64 0.02
C ASP A 164 1.40 -17.27 1.31
N MET A 165 0.95 -16.44 2.26
CA MET A 165 0.40 -16.91 3.55
C MET A 165 -0.86 -17.78 3.39
N TRP A 166 -1.73 -17.45 2.44
CA TRP A 166 -2.99 -18.16 2.20
C TRP A 166 -2.96 -19.06 0.97
N CYS A 167 -1.78 -19.42 0.48
CA CYS A 167 -1.59 -20.33 -0.65
C CYS A 167 -2.40 -19.94 -1.90
N MET A 168 -2.42 -18.64 -2.22
CA MET A 168 -3.05 -18.09 -3.43
C MET A 168 -2.08 -18.04 -4.59
N ASP A 169 -1.73 -19.21 -5.15
CA ASP A 169 -0.67 -19.35 -6.14
C ASP A 169 -0.87 -18.45 -7.37
N VAL A 170 -2.10 -18.38 -7.90
CA VAL A 170 -2.44 -17.55 -9.08
C VAL A 170 -2.24 -16.06 -8.79
N VAL A 171 -2.67 -15.61 -7.60
CA VAL A 171 -2.50 -14.20 -7.16
C VAL A 171 -1.02 -13.89 -6.93
N LYS A 172 -0.28 -14.83 -6.33
CA LYS A 172 1.16 -14.73 -6.10
C LYS A 172 1.91 -14.59 -7.42
N GLU A 173 1.63 -15.46 -8.41
CA GLU A 173 2.21 -15.39 -9.75
C GLU A 173 1.87 -14.07 -10.46
N HIS A 174 0.63 -13.60 -10.34
CA HIS A 174 0.21 -12.32 -10.91
C HIS A 174 0.97 -11.14 -10.28
N ALA A 175 1.15 -11.13 -8.96
CA ALA A 175 1.94 -10.13 -8.26
C ALA A 175 3.40 -10.15 -8.74
N ILE A 176 4.03 -11.32 -8.82
CA ILE A 176 5.41 -11.47 -9.31
C ILE A 176 5.53 -10.95 -10.75
N SER A 177 4.63 -11.34 -11.65
CA SER A 177 4.66 -10.88 -13.04
C SER A 177 4.57 -9.35 -13.13
N THR A 178 3.62 -8.75 -12.39
CA THR A 178 3.42 -7.30 -12.39
C THR A 178 4.62 -6.56 -11.80
N MET A 179 5.11 -6.98 -10.64
CA MET A 179 6.28 -6.40 -9.97
C MET A 179 7.55 -6.51 -10.81
N SER A 180 7.67 -7.55 -11.64
CA SER A 180 8.82 -7.71 -12.54
C SER A 180 8.96 -6.54 -13.51
N SER A 181 7.83 -5.97 -13.92
CA SER A 181 7.74 -4.87 -14.90
C SER A 181 7.78 -3.46 -14.27
N LEU A 182 7.75 -3.34 -12.94
CA LEU A 182 7.82 -2.05 -12.27
C LEU A 182 9.20 -1.41 -12.45
N SER A 183 9.19 -0.13 -12.85
CA SER A 183 10.39 0.70 -12.96
C SER A 183 10.62 1.52 -11.69
N GLY A 184 11.85 2.00 -11.50
CA GLY A 184 12.20 2.85 -10.35
C GLY A 184 12.31 2.13 -9.00
N VAL A 185 12.27 0.80 -8.99
CA VAL A 185 12.47 -0.01 -7.79
C VAL A 185 13.95 -0.16 -7.50
N ASP A 186 14.35 0.04 -6.25
CA ASP A 186 15.71 -0.21 -5.82
C ASP A 186 16.07 -1.70 -5.98
N PRO A 187 17.20 -2.04 -6.65
CA PRO A 187 17.53 -3.42 -6.95
C PRO A 187 17.86 -4.23 -5.68
N VAL A 188 18.35 -3.61 -4.61
CA VAL A 188 18.57 -4.30 -3.33
C VAL A 188 17.24 -4.75 -2.74
N ASP A 189 16.26 -3.85 -2.75
CA ASP A 189 14.91 -4.12 -2.23
C ASP A 189 14.24 -5.26 -3.02
N LYS A 190 14.43 -5.28 -4.34
CA LYS A 190 13.98 -6.38 -5.21
C LYS A 190 14.66 -7.71 -4.89
N VAL A 191 15.96 -7.73 -4.57
CA VAL A 191 16.67 -8.94 -4.11
C VAL A 191 16.14 -9.43 -2.77
N VAL A 192 15.86 -8.53 -1.82
CA VAL A 192 15.30 -8.88 -0.50
C VAL A 192 13.96 -9.58 -0.66
N VAL A 193 13.05 -9.00 -1.43
CA VAL A 193 11.72 -9.61 -1.71
C VAL A 193 11.88 -10.94 -2.45
N ALA A 194 12.75 -10.99 -3.46
CA ALA A 194 13.01 -12.23 -4.20
C ALA A 194 13.52 -13.36 -3.31
N ARG A 195 14.45 -13.08 -2.40
CA ARG A 195 14.95 -14.09 -1.44
C ARG A 195 13.86 -14.53 -0.48
N LYS A 196 13.09 -13.59 0.06
CA LYS A 196 12.04 -13.86 1.04
C LYS A 196 10.96 -14.80 0.49
N TYR A 197 10.55 -14.61 -0.76
CA TYR A 197 9.46 -15.39 -1.38
C TYR A 197 9.94 -16.41 -2.41
N GLY A 198 11.25 -16.69 -2.48
CA GLY A 198 11.81 -17.72 -3.35
C GLY A 198 11.77 -17.41 -4.86
N ILE A 199 11.76 -16.14 -5.26
CA ILE A 199 11.67 -15.70 -6.67
C ILE A 199 13.07 -15.73 -7.32
N THR A 200 13.52 -16.91 -7.70
CA THR A 200 14.88 -17.13 -8.23
C THR A 200 15.15 -16.39 -9.55
N SER A 201 14.12 -16.21 -10.39
CA SER A 201 14.22 -15.53 -11.69
C SER A 201 14.66 -14.06 -11.58
N TRP A 202 14.43 -13.41 -10.43
CA TRP A 202 14.85 -12.03 -10.19
C TRP A 202 16.30 -11.91 -9.74
N LEU A 203 16.85 -12.94 -9.09
CA LEU A 203 18.10 -12.81 -8.33
C LEU A 203 19.30 -12.45 -9.22
N ALA A 204 19.63 -13.29 -10.21
CA ALA A 204 20.80 -13.07 -11.04
C ALA A 204 20.73 -11.77 -11.87
N PRO A 205 19.61 -11.46 -12.56
CA PRO A 205 19.48 -10.19 -13.28
C PRO A 205 19.59 -8.97 -12.38
N THR A 206 18.98 -9.02 -11.19
CA THR A 206 18.99 -7.88 -10.27
C THR A 206 20.36 -7.70 -9.62
N ILE A 207 21.02 -8.79 -9.20
CA ILE A 207 22.39 -8.74 -8.70
C ILE A 207 23.35 -8.18 -9.75
N ASN A 208 23.18 -8.53 -11.02
CA ASN A 208 23.97 -7.97 -12.11
C ASN A 208 23.81 -6.44 -12.20
N VAL A 209 22.59 -5.91 -12.06
CA VAL A 209 22.34 -4.46 -11.97
C VAL A 209 23.03 -3.85 -10.76
N ILE A 210 22.96 -4.51 -9.60
CA ILE A 210 23.65 -4.04 -8.38
C ILE A 210 25.16 -3.99 -8.62
N ILE A 211 25.78 -5.02 -9.21
CA ILE A 211 27.23 -5.03 -9.45
C ILE A 211 27.65 -3.89 -10.39
N GLN A 212 26.84 -3.55 -11.39
CA GLN A 212 27.16 -2.54 -12.40
C GLN A 212 26.88 -1.08 -11.99
N ARG A 213 26.14 -0.82 -10.90
CA ARG A 213 25.84 0.57 -10.48
C ARG A 213 27.12 1.31 -10.04
N SER A 214 27.18 2.61 -10.35
CA SER A 214 28.29 3.48 -9.95
C SER A 214 28.37 3.73 -8.44
N GLN A 215 27.26 3.56 -7.73
CA GLN A 215 27.20 3.80 -6.29
C GLN A 215 28.10 2.81 -5.52
N PRO A 216 28.92 3.30 -4.56
CA PRO A 216 29.63 2.45 -3.63
C PRO A 216 28.66 1.69 -2.74
N TRP A 217 29.14 0.61 -2.12
CA TRP A 217 28.39 -0.09 -1.10
C TRP A 217 28.23 0.80 0.13
N ASN A 218 27.05 0.78 0.73
CA ASN A 218 26.72 1.51 1.95
C ASN A 218 26.19 0.57 3.05
N GLU A 219 26.00 1.11 4.25
CA GLU A 219 25.51 0.35 5.41
C GLU A 219 24.15 -0.32 5.14
N ARG A 220 23.22 0.40 4.49
CA ARG A 220 21.90 -0.14 4.12
C ARG A 220 22.04 -1.37 3.22
N ASP A 221 22.96 -1.37 2.25
CA ASP A 221 23.18 -2.55 1.40
C ASP A 221 23.65 -3.75 2.24
N VAL A 222 24.55 -3.51 3.19
CA VAL A 222 25.10 -4.55 4.09
C VAL A 222 24.01 -5.11 5.00
N GLU A 223 23.18 -4.25 5.58
CA GLU A 223 22.06 -4.63 6.43
C GLU A 223 21.04 -5.48 5.67
N ARG A 224 20.70 -5.10 4.42
CA ARG A 224 19.65 -5.77 3.64
C ARG A 224 20.12 -7.03 2.92
N LEU A 225 21.33 -7.02 2.35
CA LEU A 225 21.86 -8.17 1.60
C LEU A 225 22.63 -9.17 2.49
N GLY A 226 23.09 -8.71 3.65
CA GLY A 226 24.01 -9.40 4.54
C GLY A 226 25.46 -9.22 4.12
N LEU A 227 26.34 -9.06 5.12
CA LEU A 227 27.78 -8.84 4.94
C LEU A 227 28.44 -9.85 4.00
N SER A 228 28.17 -11.14 4.16
CA SER A 228 28.76 -12.19 3.32
C SER A 228 28.35 -12.07 1.85
N THR A 229 27.13 -11.60 1.56
CA THR A 229 26.72 -11.33 0.17
C THR A 229 27.51 -10.14 -0.37
N VAL A 230 27.53 -9.03 0.37
CA VAL A 230 28.19 -7.80 -0.07
C VAL A 230 29.68 -8.02 -0.32
N LEU A 231 30.38 -8.73 0.57
CA LEU A 231 31.80 -9.05 0.37
C LEU A 231 32.07 -9.85 -0.91
N LYS A 232 31.22 -10.84 -1.24
CA LYS A 232 31.33 -11.59 -2.49
C LYS A 232 31.06 -10.72 -3.72
N LEU A 233 30.07 -9.84 -3.65
CA LEU A 233 29.76 -8.92 -4.74
C LEU A 233 30.84 -7.85 -4.92
N ALA A 234 31.44 -7.39 -3.82
CA ALA A 234 32.60 -6.51 -3.84
C ALA A 234 33.82 -7.21 -4.45
N GLU A 235 34.07 -8.48 -4.12
CA GLU A 235 35.11 -9.29 -4.77
C GLU A 235 34.90 -9.38 -6.30
N PHE A 236 33.65 -9.58 -6.75
CA PHE A 236 33.34 -9.57 -8.18
C PHE A 236 33.65 -8.22 -8.83
N ARG A 237 33.28 -7.11 -8.18
CA ARG A 237 33.60 -5.75 -8.67
C ARG A 237 35.11 -5.51 -8.72
N ASP A 238 35.85 -5.90 -7.69
CA ASP A 238 37.31 -5.75 -7.60
C ASP A 238 38.08 -6.55 -8.67
N ARG A 239 37.48 -7.64 -9.15
CA ARG A 239 38.03 -8.50 -10.21
C ARG A 239 37.66 -8.03 -11.62
N LEU A 240 36.86 -6.98 -11.77
CA LEU A 240 36.62 -6.38 -13.08
C LEU A 240 37.82 -5.53 -13.48
N GLN A 241 38.47 -5.88 -14.58
CA GLN A 241 39.62 -5.16 -15.11
C GLN A 241 39.33 -4.69 -16.53
N PRO A 242 39.80 -3.49 -16.93
CA PRO A 242 39.75 -3.09 -18.32
C PRO A 242 40.62 -4.04 -19.12
N ARG A 243 40.04 -4.65 -20.13
CA ARG A 243 40.74 -5.52 -21.05
C ARG A 243 41.70 -4.67 -21.86
N SER A 244 43.00 -4.90 -21.66
CA SER A 244 44.04 -4.24 -22.44
C SER A 244 43.94 -4.69 -23.90
N GLN A 245 43.44 -3.81 -24.78
CA GLN A 245 43.60 -3.96 -26.22
C GLN A 245 44.29 -2.71 -26.76
N TYR A 246 45.30 -2.91 -27.62
CA TYR A 246 45.88 -1.85 -28.45
C TYR A 246 44.82 -1.39 -29.47
N GLY A 247 43.85 -0.57 -29.05
CA GLY A 247 42.77 -0.08 -29.93
C GLY A 247 41.57 0.46 -29.16
N TYR A 248 40.90 1.46 -29.74
CA TYR A 248 39.81 2.26 -29.17
C TYR A 248 38.59 1.43 -28.67
N GLY A 249 38.69 0.85 -27.47
CA GLY A 249 37.56 0.20 -26.79
C GLY A 249 37.89 -0.10 -25.33
N PHE A 250 36.94 0.19 -24.43
CA PHE A 250 36.99 -0.24 -23.03
C PHE A 250 36.14 -1.51 -22.89
N ASP A 251 36.70 -2.66 -23.27
CA ASP A 251 36.11 -3.94 -22.91
C ASP A 251 36.50 -4.27 -21.46
N TRP A 252 35.66 -5.00 -20.72
CA TRP A 252 35.93 -5.38 -19.33
C TRP A 252 36.00 -6.89 -19.21
N GLU A 253 37.01 -7.40 -18.51
CA GLU A 253 37.15 -8.82 -18.22
C GLU A 253 37.09 -9.09 -16.72
N LEU A 254 36.39 -10.16 -16.34
CA LEU A 254 36.35 -10.66 -14.97
C LEU A 254 37.51 -11.65 -14.79
N VAL A 255 38.59 -11.19 -14.14
CA VAL A 255 39.78 -12.04 -13.90
C VAL A 255 39.55 -12.98 -12.72
N THR A 256 40.40 -14.00 -12.54
CA THR A 256 40.27 -14.98 -11.45
C THR A 256 40.63 -14.44 -10.07
N GLN A 257 41.58 -13.51 -10.00
CA GLN A 257 42.07 -12.92 -8.74
C GLN A 257 42.38 -11.43 -8.94
N ARG A 258 42.23 -10.65 -7.86
CA ARG A 258 42.65 -9.25 -7.83
C ARG A 258 44.17 -9.18 -8.00
N ARG A 259 44.66 -8.25 -8.84
CA ARG A 259 46.09 -7.99 -9.00
C ARG A 259 46.58 -7.07 -7.88
N GLU A 260 47.76 -7.36 -7.35
CA GLU A 260 48.45 -6.48 -6.42
C GLU A 260 48.79 -5.14 -7.11
N THR A 261 48.71 -4.04 -6.35
CA THR A 261 49.05 -2.69 -6.83
C THR A 261 50.04 -2.04 -5.89
N SER A 262 51.01 -1.30 -6.43
CA SER A 262 52.02 -0.56 -5.66
C SER A 262 51.58 0.88 -5.35
N VAL A 263 50.27 1.13 -5.24
CA VAL A 263 49.72 2.46 -4.99
C VAL A 263 49.76 2.75 -3.49
N ASP A 264 50.29 3.91 -3.11
CA ASP A 264 50.23 4.40 -1.73
C ASP A 264 48.87 5.05 -1.45
N PHE A 265 48.10 4.46 -0.55
CA PHE A 265 46.77 4.94 -0.17
C PHE A 265 46.78 5.83 1.08
N SER A 266 47.95 6.10 1.68
CA SER A 266 48.06 6.81 2.95
C SER A 266 47.33 8.16 2.95
N GLY A 267 47.45 8.93 1.86
CA GLY A 267 46.76 10.21 1.72
C GLY A 267 45.22 10.11 1.76
N VAL A 268 44.66 9.09 1.11
CA VAL A 268 43.20 8.87 1.08
C VAL A 268 42.72 8.34 2.43
N ILE A 269 43.48 7.43 3.05
CA ILE A 269 43.16 6.91 4.40
C ILE A 269 43.11 8.06 5.40
N MET A 270 44.08 8.97 5.39
CA MET A 270 44.08 10.12 6.29
C MET A 270 42.89 11.06 6.07
N ALA A 271 42.41 11.21 4.84
CA ALA A 271 41.30 12.10 4.50
C ALA A 271 39.93 11.48 4.83
N GLU A 272 39.74 10.21 4.51
CA GLU A 272 38.42 9.54 4.53
C GLU A 272 38.21 8.67 5.77
N LEU A 273 39.27 8.30 6.50
CA LEU A 273 39.24 7.44 7.67
C LEU A 273 40.02 8.09 8.84
N PRO A 274 39.53 9.20 9.41
CA PRO A 274 40.26 9.96 10.43
C PRO A 274 40.48 9.16 11.72
N ASP A 275 39.59 8.23 12.06
CA ASP A 275 39.71 7.36 13.25
C ASP A 275 40.90 6.37 13.16
N PHE A 276 41.51 6.23 11.99
CA PHE A 276 42.70 5.40 11.77
C PHE A 276 44.01 6.20 11.88
N GLN A 277 43.93 7.48 12.25
CA GLN A 277 45.09 8.30 12.58
C GLN A 277 45.55 7.95 14.01
N VAL A 278 46.68 7.23 14.14
CA VAL A 278 47.38 6.98 15.41
C VAL A 278 48.30 8.15 15.73
#